data_AF-A0A840EWM5-F1
#
_entry.id   AF-A0A840EWM5-F1
#
_cell.length_a   1.000
_cell.length_b   1.000
_cell.length_c   1.000
_cell.angle_alpha   90.00
_cell.angle_beta   90.00
_cell.angle_gamma   90.00
#
_symmetry.space_group_name_H-M   'P 1'
#
loop_
_entity.id
_entity.type
_entity.pdbx_description
1 polymer ?
#
loop_
_entity_poly.entity_id
_entity_poly.type
_entity_poly.pdbx_seq_one_letter_code
_entity_poly.pdbx_strand_id
1 'polypeptide(L)'
;MTEKKLAVPETCHRGHVLTARTTYIKCARVGSLDSLASPVGWECVRCLRLAAWRAHHGADAPVPADLLDDSRFVRQLPRGKGGTVNGPWPDDPAGWWTLVEFASGWSYTEPDPTPEDYAQQEEHMRTTIARELDEIEMRDARHRRAQRRQDAQASTAAIRSAMTAARGGVA
;
A
#
# COMPACT_ATOMS: atom_id res chain seq x y z
N MET A 1 -9.81 21.58 7.55
CA MET A 1 -9.76 20.34 8.37
C MET A 1 -9.48 19.22 7.40
N THR A 2 -8.39 18.48 7.57
CA THR A 2 -8.04 17.36 6.69
C THR A 2 -9.07 16.27 6.91
N GLU A 3 -9.90 16.00 5.91
CA GLU A 3 -10.90 14.95 5.98
C GLU A 3 -10.20 13.60 6.17
N LYS A 4 -10.55 12.88 7.24
CA LYS A 4 -9.85 11.65 7.63
C LYS A 4 -10.24 10.54 6.67
N LYS A 5 -9.32 10.15 5.78
CA LYS A 5 -9.48 8.98 4.91
C LYS A 5 -9.29 7.67 5.70
N LEU A 6 -10.10 6.67 5.42
CA LEU A 6 -9.92 5.30 5.90
C LEU A 6 -8.90 4.60 4.99
N ALA A 7 -7.75 4.24 5.53
CA ALA A 7 -6.75 3.46 4.82
C ALA A 7 -7.05 1.95 4.90
N VAL A 8 -7.07 1.29 3.75
CA VAL A 8 -7.17 -0.16 3.61
C VAL A 8 -5.81 -0.68 3.13
N PRO A 9 -5.16 -1.60 3.86
CA PRO A 9 -3.87 -2.16 3.46
C PRO A 9 -4.02 -3.02 2.20
N GLU A 10 -2.91 -3.39 1.56
CA GLU A 10 -2.92 -4.24 0.37
C GLU A 10 -3.36 -5.67 0.67
N THR A 11 -3.05 -6.16 1.87
CA THR A 11 -3.44 -7.50 2.33
C THR A 11 -4.07 -7.46 3.73
N CYS A 12 -4.99 -8.37 3.98
CA CYS A 12 -5.51 -8.58 5.33
C CYS A 12 -4.54 -9.40 6.19
N HIS A 13 -4.80 -9.52 7.49
CA HIS A 13 -4.00 -10.29 8.43
C HIS A 13 -3.83 -11.80 8.08
N ARG A 14 -4.61 -12.32 7.12
CA ARG A 14 -4.49 -13.70 6.60
C ARG A 14 -3.86 -13.78 5.21
N GLY A 15 -3.32 -12.67 4.69
CA GLY A 15 -2.65 -12.61 3.39
C GLY A 15 -3.57 -12.50 2.17
N HIS A 16 -4.89 -12.35 2.34
CA HIS A 16 -5.77 -12.09 1.18
C HIS A 16 -5.60 -10.66 0.67
N VAL A 17 -5.52 -10.52 -0.65
CA VAL A 17 -5.44 -9.22 -1.35
C VAL A 17 -6.74 -8.43 -1.15
N LEU A 18 -6.60 -7.16 -0.80
CA LEU A 18 -7.70 -6.24 -0.53
C LEU A 18 -7.87 -5.24 -1.68
N THR A 19 -9.04 -5.32 -2.30
CA THR A 19 -9.53 -4.44 -3.36
C THR A 19 -10.93 -3.98 -3.00
N ALA A 20 -11.50 -3.09 -3.82
CA ALA A 20 -12.91 -2.67 -3.70
C ALA A 20 -13.91 -3.85 -3.73
N ARG A 21 -13.57 -5.00 -4.35
CA ARG A 21 -14.41 -6.21 -4.38
C ARG A 21 -14.22 -7.12 -3.17
N THR A 22 -12.99 -7.23 -2.67
CA THR A 22 -12.66 -8.15 -1.57
C THR A 22 -12.75 -7.48 -0.20
N THR A 23 -13.17 -6.21 -0.15
CA THR A 23 -13.29 -5.41 1.06
C THR A 23 -14.72 -4.95 1.29
N TYR A 24 -15.18 -5.10 2.52
CA TYR A 24 -16.40 -4.51 3.03
C TYR A 24 -16.06 -3.35 3.96
N ILE A 25 -16.59 -2.16 3.68
CA ILE A 25 -16.39 -0.96 4.48
C ILE A 25 -17.51 -0.80 5.48
N LYS A 26 -17.12 -0.72 6.74
CA LYS A 26 -17.99 -0.36 7.86
C LYS A 26 -18.13 1.15 7.87
N CYS A 27 -19.34 1.63 7.68
CA CYS A 27 -19.65 3.04 7.86
C CYS A 27 -20.42 3.25 9.16
N ALA A 28 -20.00 4.23 9.97
CA ALA A 28 -20.79 4.69 11.09
C ALA A 28 -21.80 5.72 10.59
N ARG A 29 -22.99 5.72 11.19
CA ARG A 29 -23.93 6.83 10.99
C ARG A 29 -23.36 8.06 11.67
N VAL A 30 -23.23 9.14 10.90
CA VAL A 30 -22.98 10.47 11.45
C VAL A 30 -24.36 11.14 11.48
N GLY A 31 -24.83 11.64 12.62
CA GLY A 31 -26.04 12.49 12.69
C GLY A 31 -27.40 11.84 12.33
N SER A 32 -28.32 12.67 11.80
CA SER A 32 -29.69 12.31 11.39
C SER A 32 -29.71 11.38 10.17
N LEU A 33 -30.90 10.87 9.80
CA LEU A 33 -31.11 9.86 8.74
C LEU A 33 -30.44 10.16 7.39
N ASP A 34 -30.13 11.43 7.09
CA ASP A 34 -29.59 11.89 5.82
C ASP A 34 -28.08 12.17 5.86
N SER A 35 -27.43 12.16 7.03
CA SER A 35 -26.01 12.49 7.10
C SER A 35 -25.13 11.32 6.66
N LEU A 36 -24.14 11.67 5.84
CA LEU A 36 -23.26 10.74 5.12
C LEU A 36 -22.59 9.77 6.09
N ALA A 37 -22.70 8.48 5.79
CA ALA A 37 -22.11 7.45 6.62
C ALA A 37 -20.58 7.55 6.49
N SER A 38 -19.88 7.90 7.57
CA SER A 38 -18.42 8.03 7.53
C SER A 38 -17.76 6.65 7.64
N PRO A 39 -16.76 6.30 6.80
CA PRO A 39 -16.08 5.02 6.90
C PRO A 39 -15.24 4.96 8.19
N VAL A 40 -15.50 3.96 9.03
CA VAL A 40 -14.85 3.78 10.34
C VAL A 40 -13.97 2.53 10.42
N GLY A 41 -14.12 1.62 9.46
CA GLY A 41 -13.32 0.41 9.42
C GLY A 41 -13.62 -0.43 8.20
N TRP A 42 -12.92 -1.55 8.07
CA TRP A 42 -13.06 -2.46 6.94
C TRP A 42 -12.96 -3.92 7.40
N GLU A 43 -13.47 -4.83 6.57
CA GLU A 43 -13.36 -6.27 6.73
C GLU A 43 -13.02 -6.94 5.40
N CYS A 44 -12.21 -7.98 5.45
CA CYS A 44 -11.96 -8.85 4.30
C CYS A 44 -13.20 -9.73 4.06
N VAL A 45 -13.82 -9.60 2.87
CA VAL A 45 -15.01 -10.37 2.47
C VAL A 45 -14.76 -11.87 2.53
N ARG A 46 -13.56 -12.31 2.11
CA ARG A 46 -13.17 -13.72 2.17
C ARG A 46 -13.12 -14.24 3.60
N CYS A 47 -12.54 -13.47 4.53
CA CYS A 47 -12.52 -13.81 5.95
C CYS A 47 -13.94 -13.86 6.55
N LEU A 48 -14.80 -12.91 6.17
CA LEU A 48 -16.19 -12.86 6.61
C LEU A 48 -16.99 -14.06 6.13
N ARG A 49 -16.92 -14.38 4.82
CA ARG A 49 -17.62 -15.55 4.25
C ARG A 49 -17.16 -16.84 4.89
N LEU A 50 -15.85 -17.00 5.09
CA LEU A 50 -15.29 -18.17 5.78
C LEU A 50 -15.78 -18.27 7.23
N ALA A 51 -15.80 -17.16 7.96
CA ALA A 51 -16.30 -17.13 9.33
C ALA A 51 -17.80 -17.47 9.40
N ALA A 52 -18.61 -16.92 8.49
CA ALA A 52 -20.04 -17.22 8.39
C ALA A 52 -20.31 -18.69 8.04
N TRP A 53 -19.58 -19.25 7.08
CA TRP A 53 -19.68 -20.66 6.71
C TRP A 53 -19.39 -21.56 7.91
N ARG A 54 -18.26 -21.34 8.59
CA ARG A 54 -17.86 -22.13 9.75
C ARG A 54 -18.82 -21.98 10.93
N ALA A 55 -19.40 -20.80 11.11
CA ALA A 55 -20.43 -20.58 12.13
C ALA A 55 -21.70 -21.40 11.85
N HIS A 56 -22.05 -21.60 10.57
CA HIS A 56 -23.26 -22.32 10.18
C HIS A 56 -23.06 -23.84 10.05
N HIS A 57 -21.91 -24.27 9.52
CA HIS A 57 -21.65 -25.67 9.17
C HIS A 57 -20.65 -26.37 10.10
N GLY A 58 -20.01 -25.64 11.02
CA GLY A 58 -18.97 -26.15 11.90
C GLY A 58 -17.55 -25.81 11.42
N ALA A 59 -16.59 -25.82 12.36
CA ALA A 59 -15.22 -25.38 12.11
C ALA A 59 -14.47 -26.24 11.07
N ASP A 60 -14.74 -27.55 11.07
CA ASP A 60 -14.07 -28.54 10.23
C ASP A 60 -14.83 -28.85 8.93
N ALA A 61 -15.95 -28.19 8.68
CA ALA A 61 -16.72 -28.39 7.46
C ALA A 61 -15.90 -27.95 6.23
N PRO A 62 -15.86 -28.78 5.15
CA PRO A 62 -15.18 -28.40 3.93
C PRO A 62 -15.81 -27.13 3.37
N VAL A 63 -14.97 -26.17 3.00
CA VAL A 63 -15.41 -24.87 2.48
C VAL A 63 -15.48 -24.96 0.95
N PRO A 64 -16.64 -24.71 0.34
CA PRO A 64 -16.76 -24.68 -1.11
C PRO A 64 -15.79 -23.67 -1.72
N ALA A 65 -15.05 -24.07 -2.75
CA ALA A 65 -14.04 -23.21 -3.37
C ALA A 65 -14.67 -21.95 -3.98
N ASP A 66 -15.88 -22.07 -4.51
CA ASP A 66 -16.65 -21.00 -5.09
C ASP A 66 -17.18 -19.97 -4.09
N LEU A 67 -17.31 -20.35 -2.81
CA LEU A 67 -17.63 -19.42 -1.74
C LEU A 67 -16.53 -18.36 -1.56
N LEU A 68 -15.28 -18.78 -1.77
CA LEU A 68 -14.06 -17.98 -1.60
C LEU A 68 -13.47 -17.50 -2.94
N ASP A 69 -14.19 -17.70 -4.04
CA ASP A 69 -13.79 -17.24 -5.37
C ASP A 69 -14.03 -15.74 -5.50
N ASP A 70 -12.93 -14.98 -5.46
CA ASP A 70 -12.93 -13.51 -5.48
C ASP A 70 -13.57 -12.94 -6.77
N SER A 71 -13.58 -13.71 -7.88
CA SER A 71 -14.23 -13.30 -9.14
C SER A 71 -15.75 -13.19 -9.02
N ARG A 72 -16.34 -13.89 -8.02
CA ARG A 72 -17.77 -13.85 -7.71
C ARG A 72 -18.12 -12.79 -6.68
N PHE A 73 -17.15 -12.05 -6.18
CA PHE A 73 -17.40 -10.98 -5.24
C PHE A 73 -17.85 -9.73 -5.99
N VAL A 74 -18.76 -9.01 -5.35
CA VAL A 74 -19.32 -7.76 -5.86
C VAL A 74 -18.88 -6.63 -4.96
N ARG A 75 -18.64 -5.45 -5.54
CA ARG A 75 -18.34 -4.25 -4.77
C ARG A 75 -19.51 -3.92 -3.86
N GLN A 76 -19.21 -3.42 -2.67
CA GLN A 76 -20.23 -2.91 -1.77
C GLN A 76 -20.92 -1.72 -2.41
N LEU A 77 -22.21 -1.85 -2.74
CA LEU A 77 -22.98 -0.76 -3.34
C LEU A 77 -23.32 0.34 -2.32
N PRO A 78 -23.36 1.61 -2.75
CA PRO A 78 -23.83 2.69 -1.91
C PRO A 78 -25.34 2.55 -1.68
N ARG A 79 -25.76 2.42 -0.41
CA ARG A 79 -27.17 2.26 -0.06
C ARG A 79 -27.99 3.45 -0.57
N GLY A 80 -29.11 3.16 -1.25
CA GLY A 80 -30.09 4.17 -1.67
C GLY A 80 -29.66 5.10 -2.80
N LYS A 81 -28.45 4.94 -3.37
CA LYS A 81 -27.90 5.84 -4.40
C LYS A 81 -27.79 5.20 -5.80
N GLY A 82 -28.53 4.10 -6.05
CA GLY A 82 -28.73 3.58 -7.42
C GLY A 82 -27.50 2.96 -8.11
N GLY A 83 -26.46 2.55 -7.37
CA GLY A 83 -25.33 1.83 -7.96
C GLY A 83 -25.75 0.45 -8.47
N THR A 84 -25.30 0.07 -9.67
CA THR A 84 -25.41 -1.32 -10.14
C THR A 84 -24.07 -2.03 -9.92
N VAL A 85 -24.11 -3.36 -9.75
CA VAL A 85 -22.93 -4.19 -9.43
C VAL A 85 -21.75 -3.97 -10.39
N ASN A 86 -22.04 -3.61 -11.65
CA ASN A 86 -21.04 -3.38 -12.71
C ASN A 86 -21.20 -2.03 -13.41
N GLY A 87 -22.01 -1.11 -12.87
CA GLY A 87 -22.22 0.20 -13.48
C GLY A 87 -21.33 1.28 -12.89
N PRO A 88 -21.35 2.49 -13.48
CA PRO A 88 -20.61 3.61 -12.95
C PRO A 88 -21.04 3.88 -11.51
N TRP A 89 -20.06 4.13 -10.64
CA TRP A 89 -20.34 4.60 -9.29
C TRP A 89 -20.99 5.99 -9.34
N PRO A 90 -21.88 6.33 -8.40
CA PRO A 90 -22.46 7.66 -8.34
C PRO A 90 -21.35 8.72 -8.21
N ASP A 91 -21.44 9.79 -9.01
CA ASP A 91 -20.52 10.94 -8.98
C ASP A 91 -20.84 11.89 -7.82
N ASP A 92 -21.14 11.34 -6.65
CA ASP A 92 -21.39 12.09 -5.43
C ASP A 92 -20.07 12.26 -4.67
N PRO A 93 -19.46 13.45 -4.67
CA PRO A 93 -18.17 13.68 -4.02
C PRO A 93 -18.23 13.47 -2.50
N ALA A 94 -19.43 13.51 -1.93
CA ALA A 94 -19.66 13.34 -0.50
C ALA A 94 -19.89 11.87 -0.11
N GLY A 95 -19.89 10.94 -1.08
CA GLY A 95 -20.06 9.52 -0.83
C GLY A 95 -18.93 8.93 0.00
N TRP A 96 -19.25 8.01 0.92
CA TRP A 96 -18.24 7.38 1.80
C TRP A 96 -17.08 6.71 1.04
N TRP A 97 -17.34 6.27 -0.19
CA TRP A 97 -16.38 5.60 -1.06
C TRP A 97 -15.25 6.51 -1.53
N THR A 98 -15.44 7.84 -1.55
CA THR A 98 -14.39 8.83 -1.85
C THR A 98 -13.44 9.03 -0.68
N LEU A 99 -13.83 8.57 0.51
CA LEU A 99 -13.08 8.67 1.77
C LEU A 99 -12.30 7.40 2.12
N VAL A 100 -12.22 6.44 1.20
CA VAL A 100 -11.48 5.18 1.37
C VAL A 100 -10.29 5.16 0.43
N GLU A 101 -9.12 4.85 0.97
CA GLU A 101 -7.86 4.77 0.23
C GLU A 101 -7.30 3.35 0.35
N PHE A 102 -7.16 2.67 -0.79
CA PHE A 102 -6.56 1.34 -0.84
C PHE A 102 -5.08 1.44 -1.14
N ALA A 103 -4.25 0.76 -0.35
CA ALA A 103 -2.82 0.66 -0.62
C ALA A 103 -2.51 -0.10 -1.92
N SER A 104 -3.45 -0.92 -2.43
CA SER A 104 -3.35 -1.52 -3.76
C SER A 104 -3.44 -0.49 -4.89
N GLY A 105 -3.79 0.77 -4.59
CA GLY A 105 -3.93 1.85 -5.55
C GLY A 105 -5.30 1.93 -6.21
N TRP A 106 -6.15 0.91 -6.04
CA TRP A 106 -7.45 0.80 -6.70
C TRP A 106 -8.58 1.36 -5.83
N SER A 107 -9.34 2.31 -6.37
CA SER A 107 -10.49 2.90 -5.65
C SER A 107 -11.82 2.22 -5.99
N TYR A 108 -12.88 2.54 -5.21
CA TYR A 108 -14.25 2.10 -5.54
C TYR A 108 -14.78 2.71 -6.83
N THR A 109 -14.28 3.88 -7.22
CA THR A 109 -14.75 4.66 -8.37
C THR A 109 -14.09 4.26 -9.68
N GLU A 110 -12.95 3.57 -9.63
CA GLU A 110 -12.25 3.08 -10.82
C GLU A 110 -12.88 1.79 -11.36
N PRO A 111 -12.76 1.49 -12.66
CA PRO A 111 -13.09 0.17 -13.19
C PRO A 111 -12.37 -0.96 -12.45
N ASP A 112 -12.89 -2.18 -12.56
CA ASP A 112 -12.18 -3.32 -12.02
C ASP A 112 -10.88 -3.56 -12.78
N PRO A 113 -9.75 -3.75 -12.07
CA PRO A 113 -8.49 -4.01 -12.72
C PRO A 113 -8.56 -5.32 -13.50
N THR A 114 -8.18 -5.25 -14.76
CA THR A 114 -7.94 -6.41 -15.61
C THR A 114 -6.63 -7.09 -15.21
N PRO A 115 -6.42 -8.38 -15.54
CA PRO A 115 -5.11 -9.03 -15.37
C PRO A 115 -3.97 -8.23 -16.01
N GLU A 116 -4.24 -7.58 -17.14
CA GLU A 116 -3.30 -6.70 -17.84
C GLU A 116 -2.96 -5.45 -17.01
N ASP A 117 -3.94 -4.85 -16.32
CA ASP A 117 -3.71 -3.69 -15.44
C ASP A 117 -2.81 -4.05 -14.25
N TYR A 118 -3.00 -5.24 -13.67
CA TYR A 118 -2.11 -5.75 -12.62
C TYR A 118 -0.68 -5.92 -13.12
N ALA A 119 -0.50 -6.49 -14.31
CA ALA A 119 0.82 -6.69 -14.91
C ALA A 119 1.52 -5.34 -15.18
N GLN A 120 0.80 -4.36 -15.71
CA GLN A 120 1.31 -3.00 -15.94
C GLN A 120 1.70 -2.31 -14.63
N GLN A 121 0.89 -2.44 -13.58
CA GLN A 121 1.18 -1.87 -12.28
C GLN A 121 2.44 -2.51 -11.67
N GLU A 122 2.58 -3.83 -11.76
CA GLU A 122 3.76 -4.54 -11.29
C GLU A 122 5.02 -4.09 -12.06
N GLU A 123 4.94 -3.96 -13.37
CA GLU A 123 6.04 -3.45 -14.20
C GLU A 123 6.41 -2.01 -13.82
N HIS A 124 5.42 -1.15 -13.56
CA HIS A 124 5.64 0.22 -13.13
C HIS A 124 6.34 0.29 -11.76
N MET A 125 5.89 -0.53 -10.80
CA MET A 125 6.52 -0.63 -9.48
C MET A 125 7.96 -1.14 -9.58
N ARG A 126 8.19 -2.19 -10.37
CA ARG A 126 9.55 -2.73 -10.61
C ARG A 126 10.46 -1.67 -11.20
N THR A 127 9.99 -0.90 -12.17
CA THR A 127 10.76 0.18 -12.81
C THR A 127 11.07 1.30 -11.83
N THR A 128 10.11 1.66 -10.97
CA THR A 128 10.29 2.69 -9.94
C THR A 128 11.34 2.27 -8.90
N ILE A 129 11.22 1.04 -8.38
CA ILE A 129 12.19 0.48 -7.43
C ILE A 129 13.59 0.39 -8.06
N ALA A 130 13.70 -0.05 -9.31
CA ALA A 130 14.98 -0.11 -10.02
C ALA A 130 15.65 1.28 -10.11
N ARG A 131 14.89 2.32 -10.45
CA ARG A 131 15.39 3.70 -10.50
C ARG A 131 15.85 4.20 -9.12
N GLU A 132 15.10 3.92 -8.06
CA GLU A 132 15.47 4.31 -6.70
C GLU A 132 16.76 3.63 -6.24
N LEU A 133 16.94 2.35 -6.56
CA LEU A 133 18.16 1.61 -6.27
C LEU A 133 19.38 2.18 -7.01
N ASP A 134 19.24 2.52 -8.29
CA ASP A 134 20.29 3.17 -9.08
C ASP A 134 20.70 4.52 -8.47
N GLU A 135 19.74 5.31 -7.99
CA GLU A 135 20.01 6.59 -7.33
C GLU A 135 20.78 6.41 -6.02
N ILE A 136 20.43 5.40 -5.23
CA ILE A 136 21.14 5.04 -4.00
C ILE A 136 22.57 4.61 -4.32
N GLU A 137 22.76 3.74 -5.31
CA GLU A 137 24.08 3.26 -5.71
C GLU A 137 24.97 4.41 -6.20
N MET A 138 24.44 5.33 -7.00
CA MET A 138 25.15 6.52 -7.44
C MET A 138 25.55 7.42 -6.27
N ARG A 139 24.67 7.60 -5.29
CA ARG A 139 24.94 8.39 -4.08
C ARG A 139 26.06 7.75 -3.25
N ASP A 140 26.02 6.44 -3.06
CA ASP A 140 27.05 5.68 -2.35
C ASP A 140 28.39 5.72 -3.09
N ALA A 141 28.38 5.61 -4.42
CA ALA A 141 29.59 5.73 -5.24
C ALA A 141 30.24 7.11 -5.07
N ARG A 142 29.44 8.19 -5.02
CA ARG A 142 29.94 9.55 -4.75
C ARG A 142 30.53 9.64 -3.34
N HIS A 143 29.83 9.10 -2.34
CA HIS A 143 30.30 9.12 -0.96
C HIS A 143 31.63 8.38 -0.80
N ARG A 144 31.76 7.17 -1.37
CA ARG A 144 33.02 6.39 -1.39
C ARG A 144 34.17 7.13 -2.08
N ARG A 145 33.89 7.84 -3.18
CA ARG A 145 34.90 8.66 -3.86
C ARG A 145 35.35 9.85 -3.01
N ALA A 146 34.41 10.51 -2.32
CA ALA A 146 34.71 11.62 -1.42
C ALA A 146 35.54 11.14 -0.21
N GLN A 147 35.14 10.02 0.40
CA GLN A 147 35.87 9.42 1.53
C GLN A 147 37.31 9.07 1.14
N ARG A 148 37.52 8.38 0.01
CA ARG A 148 38.88 8.07 -0.47
C ARG A 148 39.75 9.30 -0.69
N ARG A 149 39.17 10.44 -1.12
CA ARG A 149 39.91 11.70 -1.26
C ARG A 149 40.31 12.26 0.11
N GLN A 150 39.40 12.23 1.08
CA GLN A 150 39.70 12.66 2.44
C GLN A 150 40.77 11.76 3.10
N ASP A 151 40.66 10.44 2.96
CA ASP A 151 41.62 9.48 3.50
C ASP A 151 43.02 9.67 2.88
N ALA A 152 43.10 9.94 1.57
CA ALA A 152 44.36 10.26 0.89
C ALA A 152 44.97 11.58 1.39
N GLN A 153 44.15 12.62 1.60
CA GLN A 153 44.59 13.89 2.17
C GLN A 153 45.08 13.74 3.62
N ALA A 154 44.35 12.97 4.44
CA ALA A 154 44.73 12.68 5.82
C ALA A 154 46.04 11.89 5.88
N SER A 155 46.18 10.86 5.03
CA SER A 155 47.40 10.05 4.95
C SER A 155 48.62 10.87 4.54
N THR A 156 48.49 11.72 3.51
CA THR A 156 49.59 12.59 3.07
C THR A 156 49.95 13.67 4.10
N ALA A 157 48.98 14.19 4.85
CA ALA A 157 49.22 15.11 5.96
C ALA A 157 49.97 14.41 7.12
N ALA A 158 49.55 13.18 7.47
CA ALA A 158 50.21 12.38 8.51
C ALA A 158 51.67 12.06 8.15
N ILE A 159 51.96 11.66 6.90
CA ILE A 159 53.32 11.42 6.42
C ILE A 159 54.18 12.68 6.53
N ARG A 160 53.67 13.85 6.09
CA ARG A 160 54.39 15.13 6.20
C ARG A 160 54.68 15.52 7.65
N SER A 161 53.72 15.31 8.55
CA SER A 161 53.88 15.54 9.98
C SER A 161 54.99 14.64 10.55
N ALA A 162 54.95 13.34 10.26
CA ALA A 162 55.94 12.38 10.72
C ALA A 162 57.37 12.70 10.21
N MET A 163 57.52 13.08 8.94
CA MET A 163 58.82 13.50 8.39
C MET A 163 59.37 14.77 9.04
N THR A 164 58.50 15.73 9.36
CA THR A 164 58.89 16.96 10.07
C THR A 164 59.36 16.64 11.49
N ALA A 165 58.63 15.79 12.22
CA ALA A 165 59.01 15.35 13.56
C ALA A 165 60.35 14.60 13.56
N ALA A 166 60.59 13.72 12.59
CA ALA A 166 61.84 12.98 12.46
C ALA A 166 63.06 13.88 12.16
N ARG A 167 62.86 15.02 11.48
CA ARG A 167 63.93 16.00 11.21
C ARG A 167 64.20 16.95 12.37
N GLY A 168 63.21 17.22 13.22
CA GLY A 168 63.36 18.09 14.40
C GLY A 168 63.92 17.41 15.64
N GLY A 169 64.05 16.07 15.64
CA GLY A 169 64.55 15.27 16.78
C GLY A 169 66.05 14.97 16.78
N VAL A 170 66.82 15.54 15.85
CA VAL A 170 68.30 15.44 15.87
C VAL A 170 68.84 16.65 16.64
N ALA A 171 68.99 16.47 17.95
CA ALA A 171 69.75 17.35 18.85
C ALA A 171 70.85 16.52 19.51
#